data_AF-A0A3B8XCQ4-F1
#
_entry.id   AF-A0A3B8XCQ4-F1
#
_cell.length_a   1.000
_cell.length_b   1.000
_cell.length_c   1.000
_cell.angle_alpha   90.00
_cell.angle_beta   90.00
_cell.angle_gamma   90.00
#
_symmetry.space_group_name_H-M   'P 1'
#
loop_
_entity.id
_entity.type
_entity.pdbx_description
1 polymer ?
#
loop_
_entity_poly.entity_id
_entity_poly.type
_entity_poly.pdbx_seq_one_letter_code
_entity_poly.pdbx_strand_id
1 'polypeptide(L)'
;MASRTRLVWIALIAYTVVAVAVFSSTWVDPTGSWIGSPKDPGLFIWYLGWIPHELAQGHNPLFTDYLSYPPGVNLMWNTSTIFPALVLWPITALFGP
;
A
#
# COMPACT_ATOMS: atom_id res chain seq x y z
N MET A 1 7.98 41.05 -4.22
CA MET A 1 7.34 39.97 -3.42
C MET A 1 6.18 39.28 -4.15
N ALA A 2 5.21 40.00 -4.73
CA ALA A 2 4.04 39.41 -5.41
C ALA A 2 4.34 38.44 -6.59
N SER A 3 5.43 38.66 -7.33
CA SER A 3 5.84 37.79 -8.45
C SER A 3 6.29 36.40 -8.00
N ARG A 4 6.96 36.28 -6.84
CA ARG A 4 7.41 35.00 -6.29
C ARG A 4 6.24 34.14 -5.85
N THR A 5 5.24 34.74 -5.20
CA THR A 5 4.02 34.04 -4.79
C THR A 5 3.24 33.51 -5.99
N ARG A 6 3.12 34.32 -7.06
CA ARG A 6 2.47 33.88 -8.31
C ARG A 6 3.17 32.68 -8.94
N LEU A 7 4.51 32.68 -8.98
CA LEU A 7 5.28 31.56 -9.52
C LEU A 7 5.14 30.28 -8.68
N VAL A 8 5.07 30.41 -7.34
CA VAL A 8 4.83 29.27 -6.45
C VAL A 8 3.47 28.63 -6.71
N TRP A 9 2.41 29.43 -6.88
CA TRP A 9 1.09 28.90 -7.19
C TRP A 9 1.03 28.23 -8.57
N ILE A 10 1.67 28.84 -9.58
CA ILE A 10 1.77 28.23 -10.91
C ILE A 10 2.49 26.88 -10.82
N ALA A 11 3.62 26.82 -10.12
CA ALA A 11 4.36 25.58 -9.93
C ALA A 11 3.50 24.54 -9.19
N LEU A 12 2.84 24.92 -8.09
CA LEU A 12 1.97 24.01 -7.33
C LEU A 12 0.88 23.42 -8.21
N ILE A 13 0.14 24.26 -8.96
CA ILE A 13 -0.93 23.81 -9.86
C ILE A 13 -0.36 22.88 -10.94
N ALA A 14 0.76 23.26 -11.56
CA ALA A 14 1.39 22.43 -12.59
C ALA A 14 1.80 21.06 -12.04
N TYR A 15 2.46 21.01 -10.88
CA TYR A 15 2.82 19.75 -10.22
C TYR A 15 1.59 18.92 -9.83
N THR A 16 0.52 19.55 -9.34
CA THR A 16 -0.73 18.85 -9.03
C THR A 16 -1.36 18.23 -10.27
N VAL A 17 -1.45 18.96 -11.38
CA VAL A 17 -1.99 18.44 -12.65
C VAL A 17 -1.17 17.25 -13.14
N VAL A 18 0.16 17.37 -13.10
CA VAL A 18 1.05 16.27 -13.49
C VAL A 18 0.86 15.07 -12.57
N ALA A 19 0.77 15.27 -11.25
CA ALA A 19 0.53 14.18 -10.30
C ALA A 19 -0.79 13.46 -10.58
N VAL A 20 -1.90 14.20 -10.76
CA VAL A 20 -3.21 13.61 -11.08
C VAL A 20 -3.15 12.83 -12.39
N ALA A 21 -2.46 13.35 -13.42
CA ALA A 21 -2.29 12.66 -14.68
C ALA A 21 -1.50 11.35 -14.53
N VAL A 22 -0.39 11.39 -13.80
CA VAL A 22 0.48 10.22 -13.55
C VAL A 22 -0.24 9.12 -12.76
N PHE A 23 -1.06 9.49 -11.78
CA PHE A 23 -1.79 8.53 -10.94
C PHE A 23 -3.20 8.20 -11.45
N SER A 24 -3.59 8.72 -12.62
CA SER A 24 -4.95 8.61 -13.17
C SER A 24 -5.46 7.17 -13.29
N SER A 25 -4.60 6.22 -13.65
CA SER A 25 -4.98 4.81 -13.78
C SER A 25 -5.53 4.24 -12.46
N THR A 26 -4.92 4.58 -11.33
CA THR A 26 -5.33 4.12 -10.00
C THR A 26 -6.62 4.79 -9.52
N TRP A 27 -6.92 5.99 -10.00
CA TRP A 27 -8.20 6.64 -9.72
C TRP A 27 -9.36 6.03 -10.51
N VAL A 28 -9.09 5.51 -11.72
CA VAL A 28 -10.11 4.87 -12.58
C VAL A 28 -10.37 3.42 -12.16
N ASP A 29 -9.32 2.70 -11.76
CA ASP A 29 -9.42 1.32 -11.27
C ASP A 29 -8.68 1.15 -9.92
N PRO A 30 -9.31 1.60 -8.82
CA PRO A 30 -8.70 1.56 -7.49
C PRO A 30 -8.58 0.16 -6.90
N THR A 31 -9.31 -0.83 -7.45
CA THR A 31 -9.32 -2.22 -6.96
C THR A 31 -8.43 -3.14 -7.78
N GLY A 32 -8.22 -2.84 -9.06
CA GLY A 32 -7.43 -3.66 -9.98
C GLY A 32 -6.05 -3.10 -10.30
N SER A 33 -5.73 -1.87 -9.85
CA SER A 33 -4.43 -1.25 -10.10
C SER A 33 -3.82 -0.62 -8.85
N TRP A 34 -2.49 -0.63 -8.78
CA TRP A 34 -1.72 0.00 -7.71
C TRP A 34 -0.52 0.75 -8.28
N ILE A 35 0.01 1.67 -7.49
CA ILE A 35 1.14 2.51 -7.87
C ILE A 35 2.45 1.78 -7.56
N GLY A 36 3.38 1.80 -8.52
CA GLY A 36 4.75 1.32 -8.33
C GLY A 36 5.07 0.02 -9.05
N SER A 37 6.23 -0.55 -8.73
CA SER A 37 6.67 -1.84 -9.29
C SER A 37 5.79 -2.97 -8.74
N PRO A 38 5.55 -4.07 -9.48
CA PRO A 38 4.74 -5.19 -9.00
C PRO A 38 5.24 -5.91 -7.73
N LYS A 39 6.44 -5.60 -7.24
CA LYS A 39 7.08 -6.31 -6.13
C LYS A 39 6.63 -5.78 -4.77
N ASP A 40 7.20 -4.66 -4.33
CA ASP A 40 7.02 -4.19 -2.95
C ASP A 40 5.55 -3.80 -2.63
N PRO A 41 4.86 -2.95 -3.44
CA PRO A 41 3.45 -2.65 -3.26
C PRO A 41 2.57 -3.89 -3.11
N GLY A 42 2.76 -4.91 -3.94
CA GLY A 42 1.99 -6.15 -3.87
C GLY A 42 2.20 -6.89 -2.54
N LEU A 43 3.44 -6.92 -2.04
CA LEU A 43 3.74 -7.52 -0.73
C LEU A 43 3.12 -6.72 0.43
N PHE A 44 3.15 -5.38 0.37
CA PHE A 44 2.50 -4.52 1.37
C PHE A 44 0.99 -4.70 1.40
N ILE A 45 0.34 -4.70 0.23
CA ILE A 45 -1.10 -4.99 0.09
C ILE A 45 -1.40 -6.38 0.68
N TRP A 46 -0.60 -7.39 0.33
CA TRP A 46 -0.77 -8.74 0.89
C TRP A 46 -0.66 -8.76 2.41
N TYR A 47 0.29 -8.03 3.02
CA TYR A 47 0.40 -7.92 4.48
C TYR A 47 -0.82 -7.28 5.15
N LEU A 48 -1.43 -6.27 4.52
CA LEU A 48 -2.63 -5.62 5.05
C LEU A 48 -3.82 -6.58 5.19
N GLY A 49 -3.86 -7.65 4.39
CA GLY A 49 -4.83 -8.74 4.52
C GLY A 49 -4.34 -9.90 5.41
N TRP A 50 -3.09 -10.34 5.23
CA TRP A 50 -2.54 -11.52 5.89
C TRP A 50 -2.46 -11.40 7.41
N ILE A 51 -1.93 -10.27 7.91
CA ILE A 51 -1.74 -10.07 9.36
C ILE A 51 -3.07 -10.16 10.12
N PRO A 52 -4.13 -9.41 9.77
CA PRO A 52 -5.42 -9.55 10.47
C PRO A 52 -6.08 -10.92 10.25
N HIS A 53 -5.90 -11.55 9.08
CA HIS A 53 -6.43 -12.89 8.80
C HIS A 53 -5.90 -13.94 9.77
N GLU A 54 -4.57 -14.08 9.86
CA GLU A 54 -3.93 -15.08 10.72
C GLU A 54 -4.18 -14.80 12.20
N LEU A 55 -4.15 -13.52 12.61
CA LEU A 55 -4.45 -13.14 13.98
C LEU A 55 -5.91 -13.46 14.37
N ALA A 56 -6.87 -13.26 13.46
CA ALA A 56 -8.26 -13.63 13.68
C ALA A 56 -8.46 -15.15 13.84
N GLN A 57 -7.59 -15.95 13.25
CA GLN A 57 -7.58 -17.41 13.38
C GLN A 57 -6.72 -17.91 14.56
N GLY A 58 -6.02 -17.02 15.26
CA GLY A 58 -5.12 -17.38 16.36
C GLY A 58 -3.82 -18.05 15.91
N HIS A 59 -3.43 -17.84 14.66
CA HIS A 59 -2.19 -18.37 14.07
C HIS A 59 -1.02 -17.38 14.19
N ASN A 60 0.16 -17.84 13.79
CA ASN A 60 1.36 -17.01 13.75
C ASN A 60 1.43 -16.21 12.44
N PRO A 61 1.22 -14.87 12.45
CA PRO A 61 1.26 -14.05 11.24
C PRO A 61 2.69 -13.80 10.72
N LEU A 62 3.73 -14.26 11.44
CA LEU A 62 5.13 -13.92 11.19
C LEU A 62 5.87 -14.94 10.30
N PHE A 63 5.24 -16.07 10.00
CA PHE A 63 5.77 -17.09 9.08
C PHE A 63 4.64 -17.60 8.21
N THR A 64 4.93 -17.88 6.93
CA THR A 64 3.94 -18.39 5.98
C THR A 64 4.58 -19.32 4.96
N ASP A 65 3.84 -20.34 4.54
CA ASP A 65 4.17 -21.19 3.38
C ASP A 65 3.39 -20.78 2.11
N TYR A 66 2.50 -19.78 2.19
CA TYR A 66 1.77 -19.21 1.06
C TYR A 66 2.67 -18.39 0.12
N LEU A 67 3.88 -18.06 0.58
CA LEU A 67 4.92 -17.43 -0.21
C LEU A 67 6.11 -18.38 -0.32
N SER A 68 6.69 -18.50 -1.51
CA SER A 68 7.86 -19.34 -1.76
C SER A 68 7.67 -20.80 -1.29
N TYR A 69 6.49 -21.37 -1.50
CA TYR A 69 6.24 -22.79 -1.25
C TYR A 69 7.19 -23.67 -2.08
N PRO A 70 7.73 -24.79 -1.54
CA PRO A 70 7.54 -25.33 -0.19
C PRO A 70 8.38 -24.73 0.95
N PRO A 71 9.53 -24.04 0.75
CA PRO A 71 10.31 -23.50 1.87
C PRO A 71 9.58 -22.54 2.81
N GLY A 72 8.63 -21.75 2.29
CA GLY A 72 8.00 -20.68 3.06
C GLY A 72 8.91 -19.45 3.27
N VAL A 73 8.41 -18.46 4.00
CA VAL A 73 9.10 -17.20 4.28
C VAL A 73 8.89 -16.78 5.73
N ASN A 74 10.00 -16.41 6.39
CA ASN A 74 9.96 -15.66 7.65
C ASN A 74 9.68 -14.19 7.35
N LEU A 75 8.49 -13.72 7.70
CA LEU A 75 8.04 -12.36 7.41
C LEU A 75 8.73 -11.31 8.30
N MET A 76 9.36 -11.73 9.41
CA MET A 76 10.18 -10.84 10.25
C MET A 76 11.46 -10.35 9.57
N TRP A 77 11.87 -10.98 8.46
CA TRP A 77 13.01 -10.53 7.65
C TRP A 77 12.66 -9.42 6.65
N ASN A 78 11.41 -8.96 6.66
CA ASN A 78 10.91 -7.91 5.78
C ASN A 78 10.61 -6.61 6.56
N THR A 79 10.17 -5.58 5.85
CA THR A 79 9.68 -4.35 6.48
C THR A 79 8.49 -4.66 7.37
N SER A 80 8.58 -4.25 8.64
CA SER A 80 7.52 -4.54 9.61
C SER A 80 6.23 -3.78 9.27
N THR A 81 5.17 -4.53 8.98
CA THR A 81 3.84 -4.03 8.60
C THR A 81 2.74 -4.38 9.60
N ILE A 82 3.08 -5.02 10.72
CA ILE A 82 2.10 -5.47 11.73
C ILE A 82 1.27 -4.30 12.25
N PHE A 83 1.94 -3.23 12.70
CA PHE A 83 1.26 -2.05 13.23
C PHE A 83 0.34 -1.38 12.21
N PRO A 84 0.78 -1.00 10.99
CA PRO A 84 -0.11 -0.41 10.01
C PRO A 84 -1.24 -1.36 9.58
N ALA A 85 -0.99 -2.67 9.45
CA ALA A 85 -2.05 -3.64 9.12
C ALA A 85 -3.14 -3.69 10.20
N LEU A 86 -2.76 -3.62 11.49
CA LEU A 86 -3.74 -3.57 12.59
C LEU A 86 -4.52 -2.26 12.64
N VAL A 87 -3.85 -1.13 12.42
CA VAL A 87 -4.51 0.20 12.40
C VAL A 87 -5.49 0.31 11.23
N LEU A 88 -5.11 -0.22 10.07
CA LEU A 88 -5.93 -0.15 8.85
C LEU A 88 -6.96 -1.28 8.73
N TRP A 89 -6.92 -2.27 9.62
CA TRP A 89 -7.80 -3.45 9.55
C TRP A 89 -9.29 -3.09 9.39
N PRO A 90 -9.89 -2.14 10.13
CA PRO A 90 -11.30 -1.81 9.92
C PRO A 90 -11.60 -1.31 8.50
N ILE A 91 -10.65 -0.63 7.86
CA ILE A 91 -10.78 -0.14 6.49
C ILE A 91 -10.60 -1.31 5.52
N THR A 92 -9.54 -2.11 5.67
CA THR A 92 -9.23 -3.18 4.73
C THR A 92 -10.21 -4.35 4.82
N ALA A 93 -10.86 -4.55 5.97
CA ALA A 93 -11.97 -5.50 6.12
C ALA A 93 -13.22 -5.07 5.33
N LEU A 94 -13.45 -3.76 5.17
CA LEU A 94 -14.62 -3.21 4.47
C LEU A 94 -14.41 -3.03 2.98
N PHE A 95 -13.19 -2.67 2.57
CA PHE A 95 -12.89 -2.25 1.20
C PHE A 95 -11.87 -3.16 0.49
N GLY A 96 -11.31 -4.14 1.18
CA GLY A 96 -10.17 -4.94 0.72
C GLY A 96 -8.83 -4.32 1.13
N PRO A 97 -7.75 -5.14 1.16
CA PRO A 97 -6.39 -4.68 1.42
C PRO A 97 -5.79 -3.88 0.26
#